data_AF-A0A258W955-F1
#
_entry.id   AF-A0A258W955-F1
#
_cell.length_a   1.000
_cell.length_b   1.000
_cell.length_c   1.000
_cell.angle_alpha   90.00
_cell.angle_beta   90.00
_cell.angle_gamma   90.00
#
_symmetry.space_group_name_H-M   'P 1'
#
loop_
_entity.id
_entity.type
_entity.pdbx_description
1 polymer ?
#
loop_
_entity_poly.entity_id
_entity_poly.type
_entity_poly.pdbx_seq_one_letter_code
_entity_poly.pdbx_strand_id
1 'polypeptide(L)'
;MVLRDKNFVSTIFAINKKKLFTLEEANELLPLVIKLTEESSRKVKKLINQLEAFPDKKNQKALELEEQVNKYIELWQTKIEKLGLRPKGLWLCDFDNGGGYFCWKYPESKITFFHGYNEGFSGRKKLEIDDSHATI
;
A
#
# COMPACT_ATOMS: atom_id res chain seq x y z
N MET A 1 -35.48 5.47 -12.01
CA MET A 1 -34.78 4.74 -10.94
C MET A 1 -34.00 3.62 -11.61
N VAL A 2 -32.73 3.85 -11.96
CA VAL A 2 -31.89 2.84 -12.63
C VAL A 2 -31.08 2.15 -11.54
N LEU A 3 -31.46 0.91 -11.24
CA LEU A 3 -30.68 0.00 -10.40
C LEU A 3 -29.41 -0.35 -11.18
N ARG A 4 -28.27 0.18 -10.73
CA ARG A 4 -26.96 -0.17 -11.27
C ARG A 4 -26.44 -1.32 -10.43
N ASP A 5 -26.69 -2.54 -10.88
CA ASP A 5 -26.08 -3.75 -10.35
C ASP A 5 -24.56 -3.65 -10.57
N LYS A 6 -23.85 -3.18 -9.54
CA LYS A 6 -22.41 -3.35 -9.45
C LYS A 6 -22.19 -4.79 -9.03
N ASN A 7 -22.09 -5.67 -10.03
CA ASN A 7 -21.49 -6.99 -9.86
C ASN A 7 -20.07 -6.80 -9.33
N PHE A 8 -19.95 -6.77 -8.00
CA PHE A 8 -18.71 -6.98 -7.30
C PHE A 8 -18.38 -8.46 -7.48
N VAL A 9 -17.77 -8.78 -8.63
CA VAL A 9 -17.16 -10.09 -8.83
C VAL A 9 -16.18 -10.22 -7.67
N SER A 10 -16.57 -11.03 -6.70
CA SER A 10 -15.76 -11.31 -5.52
C SER A 10 -14.66 -12.22 -5.98
N THR A 11 -13.65 -11.66 -6.67
CA THR A 11 -12.40 -12.35 -6.93
C THR A 11 -11.82 -12.65 -5.56
N ILE A 12 -12.03 -13.89 -5.09
CA ILE A 12 -11.47 -14.37 -3.83
C ILE A 12 -9.96 -14.41 -4.03
N PHE A 13 -9.27 -13.37 -3.58
CA PHE A 13 -7.82 -13.36 -3.54
C PHE A 13 -7.37 -14.41 -2.53
N ALA A 14 -6.76 -15.49 -3.02
CA ALA A 14 -6.21 -16.54 -2.17
C ALA A 14 -5.14 -15.95 -1.24
N ILE A 15 -5.46 -15.88 0.05
CA ILE A 15 -4.55 -15.45 1.10
C ILE A 15 -3.45 -16.53 1.19
N ASN A 16 -2.18 -16.13 1.16
CA ASN A 16 -1.01 -16.95 1.57
C ASN A 16 -0.27 -17.83 0.52
N LYS A 17 -0.19 -17.43 -0.76
CA LYS A 17 0.88 -17.91 -1.66
C LYS A 17 1.68 -16.73 -2.21
N LYS A 18 3.01 -16.89 -2.39
CA LYS A 18 3.85 -15.93 -3.14
C LYS A 18 3.18 -15.71 -4.49
N LYS A 19 2.48 -14.58 -4.65
CA LYS A 19 1.68 -14.28 -5.82
C LYS A 19 2.53 -13.42 -6.75
N LEU A 20 2.66 -13.89 -7.98
CA LEU A 20 3.07 -13.03 -9.08
C LEU A 20 1.81 -12.31 -9.56
N PHE A 21 1.91 -11.01 -9.75
CA PHE A 21 0.81 -10.16 -10.19
C PHE A 21 1.04 -9.73 -11.62
N THR A 22 -0.01 -9.79 -12.43
CA THR A 22 -0.11 -8.93 -13.61
C THR A 22 -0.40 -7.48 -13.16
N LEU A 23 -0.16 -6.51 -14.05
CA LEU A 23 -0.48 -5.11 -13.74
C LEU A 23 -1.98 -4.91 -13.51
N GLU A 24 -2.82 -5.66 -14.22
CA GLU A 24 -4.28 -5.64 -14.05
C GLU A 24 -4.67 -6.12 -12.64
N GLU A 25 -4.23 -7.31 -12.21
CA GLU A 25 -4.50 -7.83 -10.87
C GLU A 25 -3.97 -6.90 -9.76
N ALA A 26 -2.81 -6.29 -9.97
CA ALA A 26 -2.25 -5.32 -9.03
C ALA A 26 -3.16 -4.09 -8.89
N ASN A 27 -3.69 -3.57 -10.01
CA ASN A 27 -4.64 -2.45 -10.02
C ASN A 27 -6.01 -2.84 -9.47
N GLU A 28 -6.49 -4.07 -9.65
CA GLU A 28 -7.73 -4.56 -9.03
C GLU A 28 -7.63 -4.62 -7.49
N LEU A 29 -6.46 -5.02 -6.98
CA LEU A 29 -6.21 -5.11 -5.54
C LEU A 29 -5.90 -3.74 -4.90
N LEU A 30 -5.40 -2.79 -5.69
CA LEU A 30 -4.94 -1.48 -5.21
C LEU A 30 -5.96 -0.70 -4.36
N PRO A 31 -7.27 -0.63 -4.69
CA PRO A 31 -8.24 0.08 -3.87
C PRO A 31 -8.30 -0.39 -2.41
N LEU A 32 -8.13 -1.70 -2.18
CA LEU A 32 -8.05 -2.25 -0.83
C LEU A 32 -6.75 -1.83 -0.14
N VAL A 33 -5.62 -1.88 -0.86
CA VAL A 33 -4.31 -1.44 -0.34
C VAL A 33 -4.34 0.04 0.04
N ILE A 34 -4.93 0.90 -0.79
CA ILE A 34 -5.14 2.32 -0.50
C ILE A 34 -5.94 2.48 0.78
N LYS A 35 -7.10 1.81 0.89
CA LYS A 35 -7.97 1.91 2.07
C LYS A 35 -7.25 1.49 3.35
N LEU A 36 -6.57 0.34 3.34
CA LEU A 36 -5.80 -0.16 4.48
C LEU A 36 -4.68 0.81 4.88
N THR A 37 -4.00 1.39 3.89
CA THR A 37 -2.90 2.34 4.11
C THR A 37 -3.41 3.68 4.64
N GLU A 38 -4.50 4.21 4.10
CA GLU A 38 -5.14 5.44 4.57
C GLU A 38 -5.63 5.32 6.02
N GLU A 39 -6.29 4.21 6.36
CA GLU A 39 -6.74 3.94 7.73
C GLU A 39 -5.57 3.92 8.73
N SER A 40 -4.48 3.22 8.40
CA SER A 40 -3.29 3.15 9.25
C SER A 40 -2.55 4.48 9.31
N SER A 41 -2.35 5.14 8.17
CA SER A 41 -1.68 6.44 8.06
C SER A 41 -2.37 7.51 8.88
N ARG A 42 -3.71 7.56 8.86
CA ARG A 42 -4.49 8.50 9.69
C ARG A 42 -4.32 8.25 11.19
N LYS A 43 -4.32 6.97 11.63
CA LYS A 43 -4.09 6.63 13.04
C LYS A 43 -2.68 6.99 13.49
N VAL A 44 -1.68 6.63 12.69
CA VAL A 44 -0.27 6.97 12.95
C VAL A 44 -0.07 8.48 13.00
N LYS A 45 -0.61 9.23 12.03
CA LYS A 45 -0.52 10.71 12.02
C LYS A 45 -1.11 11.33 13.28
N LYS A 46 -2.25 10.83 13.77
CA LYS A 46 -2.86 11.31 15.02
C LYS A 46 -1.93 11.09 16.22
N LEU A 47 -1.33 9.90 16.32
CA LEU A 47 -0.43 9.55 17.42
C LEU A 47 0.88 10.36 17.35
N ILE A 48 1.45 10.54 16.16
CA ILE A 48 2.64 11.38 15.95
C ILE A 48 2.36 12.82 16.38
N ASN A 49 1.23 13.41 15.99
CA ASN A 49 0.86 14.76 16.43
C ASN A 49 0.73 14.86 17.95
N GLN A 50 0.20 13.81 18.60
CA GLN A 50 0.14 13.76 20.07
C GLN A 50 1.53 13.66 20.68
N LEU A 51 2.39 12.82 20.12
CA LEU A 51 3.78 12.64 20.56
C LEU A 51 4.56 13.96 20.44
N GLU A 52 4.44 14.66 19.31
CA GLU A 52 5.06 15.96 19.04
C GLU A 52 4.72 17.02 20.09
N ALA A 53 3.51 16.97 20.66
CA ALA A 53 3.10 17.87 21.74
C ALA A 53 3.79 17.59 23.10
N PHE A 54 4.48 16.46 23.26
CA PHE A 54 5.26 16.17 24.48
C PHE A 54 6.66 16.82 24.39
N PRO A 55 7.03 17.67 25.36
CA PRO A 55 8.33 18.33 25.38
C PRO A 55 9.48 17.37 25.71
N ASP A 56 9.23 16.34 26.53
CA ASP A 56 10.19 15.28 26.83
C ASP A 56 9.72 13.95 26.23
N LYS A 57 10.49 13.44 25.28
CA LYS A 57 10.23 12.15 24.61
C LYS A 57 10.55 10.94 25.49
N LYS A 58 11.26 11.14 26.60
CA LYS A 58 11.51 10.09 27.60
C LYS A 58 10.37 9.93 28.59
N ASN A 59 9.34 10.79 28.51
CA ASN A 59 8.14 10.63 29.32
C ASN A 59 7.45 9.30 29.01
N GLN A 60 6.96 8.60 30.03
CA GLN A 60 6.26 7.33 29.89
C GLN A 60 5.12 7.37 28.85
N LYS A 61 4.33 8.44 28.82
CA LYS A 61 3.26 8.61 27.82
C LYS A 61 3.78 8.81 26.40
N ALA A 62 4.93 9.46 26.25
CA ALA A 62 5.57 9.61 24.93
C ALA A 62 6.04 8.25 24.41
N LEU A 63 6.67 7.43 25.28
CA LEU A 63 7.08 6.07 24.95
C LEU A 63 5.87 5.17 24.58
N GLU A 64 4.76 5.28 25.30
CA GLU A 64 3.51 4.56 25.00
C GLU A 64 2.89 4.97 23.66
N LEU A 65 3.03 6.24 23.26
CA LEU A 65 2.57 6.72 21.95
C LEU A 65 3.48 6.20 20.82
N GLU A 66 4.80 6.19 21.04
CA GLU A 66 5.77 5.59 20.09
C GLU A 66 5.50 4.10 19.87
N GLU A 67 5.25 3.34 20.95
CA GLU A 67 4.88 1.92 20.86
C GLU A 67 3.59 1.72 20.05
N GLN A 68 2.57 2.57 20.27
CA GLN A 68 1.33 2.51 19.50
C GLN A 68 1.55 2.84 18.02
N VAL A 69 2.41 3.82 17.70
CA VAL A 69 2.79 4.13 16.31
C VAL A 69 3.38 2.90 15.64
N ASN A 70 4.37 2.27 16.28
CA ASN A 70 5.03 1.08 15.76
C ASN A 70 4.03 -0.06 15.54
N LYS A 71 3.15 -0.31 16.51
CA LYS A 71 2.10 -1.32 16.42
C LYS A 71 1.17 -1.12 15.21
N TYR A 72 0.79 0.11 14.89
CA TYR A 72 -0.06 0.38 13.72
C TYR A 72 0.69 0.20 12.39
N ILE A 73 1.99 0.52 12.37
CA ILE A 73 2.84 0.28 11.19
C ILE A 73 3.02 -1.23 10.97
N GLU A 74 3.35 -1.99 12.02
CA GLU A 74 3.50 -3.45 11.96
C GLU A 74 2.20 -4.15 11.54
N LEU A 75 1.06 -3.70 12.08
CA LEU A 75 -0.25 -4.23 11.70
C LEU A 75 -0.55 -3.98 10.22
N TRP A 76 -0.17 -2.81 9.69
CA TRP A 76 -0.29 -2.53 8.27
C TRP A 76 0.62 -3.43 7.46
N GLN A 77 1.91 -3.54 7.80
CA GLN A 77 2.87 -4.42 7.11
C GLN A 77 2.34 -5.86 7.03
N THR A 78 1.86 -6.40 8.16
CA THR A 78 1.26 -7.73 8.25
C THR A 78 0.05 -7.90 7.31
N LYS A 79 -0.82 -6.89 7.22
CA LYS A 79 -1.98 -6.94 6.31
C LYS A 79 -1.56 -6.91 4.85
N ILE A 80 -0.58 -6.08 4.50
CA ILE A 80 -0.01 -5.99 3.14
C ILE A 80 0.63 -7.32 2.75
N GLU A 81 1.42 -7.92 3.64
CA GLU A 81 2.04 -9.24 3.40
C GLU A 81 1.00 -10.36 3.21
N LYS A 82 -0.09 -10.34 3.99
CA LYS A 82 -1.20 -11.31 3.84
C LYS A 82 -1.91 -11.19 2.49
N LEU A 83 -1.88 -10.02 1.85
CA LEU A 83 -2.36 -9.80 0.49
C LEU A 83 -1.36 -10.27 -0.59
N GLY A 84 -0.16 -10.73 -0.19
CA GLY A 84 0.89 -11.21 -1.09
C GLY A 84 1.88 -10.12 -1.53
N LEU A 85 1.76 -8.90 -1.02
CA LEU A 85 2.62 -7.78 -1.36
C LEU A 85 3.87 -7.73 -0.47
N ARG A 86 4.86 -6.95 -0.88
CA ARG A 86 6.07 -6.68 -0.09
C ARG A 86 6.02 -5.26 0.47
N PRO A 87 5.77 -5.04 1.77
CA PRO A 87 5.93 -3.71 2.35
C PRO A 87 7.41 -3.30 2.30
N LYS A 88 7.68 -2.06 1.93
CA LYS A 88 9.02 -1.46 1.82
C LYS A 88 9.01 -0.09 2.47
N GLY A 89 9.31 -0.03 3.76
CA GLY A 89 9.24 1.23 4.52
C GLY A 89 7.80 1.69 4.76
N LEU A 90 7.64 2.99 5.03
CA LEU A 90 6.37 3.55 5.48
C LEU A 90 5.44 3.84 4.30
N TRP A 91 4.29 3.16 4.27
CA TRP A 91 3.21 3.34 3.28
C TRP A 91 3.63 3.14 1.82
N LEU A 92 4.63 2.27 1.62
CA LEU A 92 5.19 1.90 0.33
C LEU A 92 5.21 0.38 0.25
N CYS A 93 4.71 -0.17 -0.85
CA CYS A 93 4.74 -1.62 -1.08
C CYS A 93 4.88 -1.96 -2.56
N ASP A 94 5.38 -3.18 -2.77
CA ASP A 94 5.66 -3.73 -4.09
C ASP A 94 4.76 -4.94 -4.37
N PHE A 95 4.32 -5.04 -5.63
CA PHE A 95 3.66 -6.21 -6.20
C PHE A 95 4.69 -6.93 -7.08
N ASP A 96 5.07 -8.14 -6.71
CA ASP A 96 6.02 -8.96 -7.47
C ASP A 96 5.36 -9.45 -8.77
N ASN A 97 6.00 -9.24 -9.93
CA ASN A 97 5.48 -9.68 -11.22
C ASN A 97 6.31 -10.81 -11.88
N GLY A 98 7.34 -11.30 -11.20
CA GLY A 98 8.23 -12.35 -11.71
C GLY A 98 9.44 -11.84 -12.51
N GLY A 99 9.44 -10.58 -12.92
CA GLY A 99 10.57 -9.87 -13.54
C GLY A 99 11.06 -8.65 -12.74
N GLY A 100 10.39 -8.33 -11.64
CA GLY A 100 10.65 -7.20 -10.76
C GLY A 100 9.39 -6.84 -9.99
N TYR A 101 9.22 -5.56 -9.71
CA TYR A 101 8.17 -5.05 -8.84
C TYR A 101 7.40 -3.93 -9.49
N PHE A 102 6.07 -4.05 -9.52
CA PHE A 102 5.22 -2.86 -9.63
C PHE A 102 5.19 -2.17 -8.27
N CYS A 103 5.64 -0.92 -8.24
CA CYS A 103 5.93 -0.21 -7.00
C CYS A 103 4.89 0.87 -6.76
N TRP A 104 4.28 0.86 -5.57
CA TRP A 104 3.23 1.81 -5.19
C TRP A 104 3.55 2.49 -3.87
N LYS A 105 3.38 3.82 -3.83
CA LYS A 105 3.51 4.61 -2.61
C LYS A 105 2.27 5.44 -2.36
N TYR A 106 1.74 5.39 -1.15
CA TYR A 106 0.66 6.30 -0.76
C TYR A 106 1.12 7.78 -0.87
N PRO A 107 0.32 8.70 -1.45
CA PRO A 107 -1.09 8.56 -1.84
C PRO A 107 -1.33 8.40 -3.36
N GLU A 108 -0.41 7.76 -4.09
CA GLU A 108 -0.60 7.49 -5.53
C GLU A 108 -1.95 6.76 -5.77
N SER A 109 -2.72 7.19 -6.77
CA SER A 109 -4.05 6.63 -7.05
C SER A 109 -4.04 5.41 -7.97
N LYS A 110 -2.90 5.18 -8.65
CA LYS A 110 -2.66 4.09 -9.61
C LYS A 110 -1.23 3.61 -9.49
N ILE A 111 -0.98 2.37 -9.91
CA ILE A 111 0.39 1.86 -10.03
C ILE A 111 0.96 2.35 -11.36
N THR A 112 1.97 3.22 -11.29
CA THR A 112 2.56 3.87 -12.48
C THR A 112 4.06 3.64 -12.60
N PHE A 113 4.64 2.86 -11.68
CA PHE A 113 6.08 2.65 -11.61
C PHE A 113 6.43 1.17 -11.50
N PHE A 114 7.55 0.82 -12.10
CA PHE A 114 8.22 -0.46 -11.98
C PHE A 114 9.68 -0.28 -11.56
N HIS A 115 10.23 -1.24 -10.84
CA HIS A 115 11.69 -1.37 -10.66
C HIS A 115 12.10 -2.84 -10.64
N GLY A 116 13.35 -3.11 -11.01
CA GLY A 116 13.93 -4.45 -10.96
C GLY A 116 14.20 -4.92 -9.51
N TYR A 117 14.49 -6.22 -9.35
CA TYR A 117 14.70 -6.83 -8.03
C TYR A 117 15.87 -6.26 -7.23
N ASN A 118 16.91 -5.77 -7.91
CA ASN A 118 18.09 -5.17 -7.30
C ASN A 118 17.99 -3.64 -7.20
N GLU A 119 16.88 -3.07 -7.64
CA GLU A 119 16.58 -1.65 -7.53
C GLU A 119 15.66 -1.42 -6.32
N GLY A 120 15.62 -0.19 -5.82
CA GLY A 120 14.67 0.23 -4.79
C GLY A 120 13.77 1.35 -5.30
N PHE A 121 13.05 2.00 -4.39
CA PHE A 121 12.16 3.12 -4.70
C PHE A 121 12.80 4.24 -5.54
N SER A 122 14.10 4.51 -5.36
CA SER A 122 14.84 5.51 -6.15
C SER A 122 15.08 5.10 -7.61
N GLY A 123 15.01 3.81 -7.92
CA GLY A 123 15.17 3.27 -9.27
C GLY A 123 13.88 3.12 -10.06
N ARG A 124 12.76 3.67 -9.56
CA ARG A 124 11.44 3.56 -10.22
C ARG A 124 11.48 4.15 -11.62
N LYS A 125 11.04 3.34 -12.59
CA LYS A 125 10.82 3.72 -13.98
C LYS A 125 9.32 3.77 -14.22
N LYS A 126 8.86 4.80 -14.93
CA LYS A 126 7.44 4.94 -15.25
C LYS A 126 7.02 3.79 -16.18
N LEU A 127 5.88 3.19 -15.91
CA LEU A 127 5.25 2.25 -16.83
C LEU A 127 4.79 3.01 -18.07
N GLU A 128 5.11 2.49 -19.25
CA GLU A 128 4.50 2.98 -20.49
C GLU A 128 3.05 2.49 -20.53
N ILE A 129 2.13 3.35 -20.13
CA ILE A 129 0.70 3.12 -20.29
C ILE A 129 0.38 3.67 -21.67
N ASP A 130 0.16 2.77 -22.64
CA ASP A 130 -0.32 3.17 -23.95
C ASP A 130 -1.81 3.59 -23.82
N ASP A 131 -2.06 4.89 -23.76
CA ASP A 131 -3.40 5.49 -23.70
C ASP A 131 -4.12 5.45 -25.07
N SER A 132 -3.59 4.74 -26.08
CA SER A 132 -4.07 4.75 -27.48
C SER A 132 -5.44 4.11 -27.74
N HIS A 133 -6.14 3.57 -26.75
CA HIS A 133 -7.45 2.92 -26.95
C HIS A 133 -8.63 3.63 -26.26
N ALA A 134 -8.52 4.94 -25.98
CA ALA A 134 -9.67 5.80 -25.65
C ALA A 134 -10.19 6.53 -26.90
N THR A 135 -10.53 5.79 -27.94
CA THR A 135 -11.38 6.20 -29.07
C THR A 135 -11.95 4.86 -29.57
N ILE A 136 -13.24 4.56 -29.46
CA ILE A 136 -14.41 5.13 -30.15
C ILE A 136 -15.65 4.92 -29.26
#